data_AF-A0AA42CRT1-F1
#
_entry.id   AF-A0AA42CRT1-F1
#
_cell.length_a   1.000
_cell.length_b   1.000
_cell.length_c   1.000
_cell.angle_alpha   90.00
_cell.angle_beta   90.00
_cell.angle_gamma   90.00
#
_symmetry.space_group_name_H-M   'P 1'
#
loop_
_entity.id
_entity.type
_entity.pdbx_description
1 polymer ?
#
loop_
_entity_poly.entity_id
_entity_poly.type
_entity_poly.pdbx_seq_one_letter_code
_entity_poly.pdbx_strand_id
1 'polypeptide(L)'
;MPRRAIGIGRRPRCRADGAGFGEAPPRGVLVTRNQKAKRVGVDLSATREMVGAAWASCTSLADLIERLVEAGLTLESGDVAGEWMVKLPAGKGHSLRRITRTKKAAFAVRTKKLNDGDEKRNERGQDLRGTDSDGTERDAGGPGRPDDTSVDPDELRESLAAPDGEGDTDSPLQAMMRLMNLLVGGTEETHRRLEAMKSMLFDRRMDSALRVAIED
;
A
#
# COMPACT_ATOMS: atom_id res chain seq x y z
N MET A 1 51.68 3.02 22.07
CA MET A 1 51.14 2.92 20.70
C MET A 1 50.68 4.31 20.23
N PRO A 2 51.51 5.10 19.52
CA PRO A 2 51.14 6.46 19.11
C PRO A 2 50.23 6.47 17.86
N ARG A 3 49.11 7.19 17.93
CA ARG A 3 48.18 7.41 16.81
C ARG A 3 48.77 8.42 15.83
N ARG A 4 49.02 8.01 14.59
CA ARG A 4 49.45 8.89 13.48
C ARG A 4 48.30 9.79 13.04
N ALA A 5 48.52 11.11 13.07
CA ALA A 5 47.59 12.11 12.56
C ALA A 5 47.54 12.07 11.03
N ILE A 6 46.35 11.88 10.46
CA ILE A 6 46.11 11.93 9.02
C ILE A 6 46.00 13.40 8.62
N GLY A 7 47.08 13.93 8.03
CA GLY A 7 47.12 15.29 7.50
C GLY A 7 46.14 15.47 6.33
N ILE A 8 45.13 16.30 6.53
CA ILE A 8 44.20 16.73 5.48
C ILE A 8 44.98 17.68 4.55
N GLY A 9 45.58 17.10 3.51
CA GLY A 9 46.29 17.85 2.46
C GLY A 9 45.36 18.86 1.81
N ARG A 10 45.69 20.15 1.96
CA ARG A 10 45.02 21.26 1.27
C ARG A 10 45.22 21.07 -0.23
N ARG A 11 44.15 20.76 -0.95
CA ARG A 11 44.19 20.66 -2.41
C ARG A 11 44.54 22.03 -3.01
N PRO A 12 45.43 22.09 -4.01
CA PRO A 12 45.80 23.33 -4.67
C PRO A 12 44.58 23.95 -5.34
N ARG A 13 44.36 25.25 -5.11
CA ARG A 13 43.34 26.03 -5.82
C ARG A 13 43.87 26.32 -7.20
N CYS A 14 43.38 25.61 -8.20
CA CYS A 14 43.62 25.93 -9.61
C CYS A 14 43.05 27.32 -9.87
N ARG A 15 43.93 28.31 -10.05
CA ARG A 15 43.58 29.66 -10.51
C ARG A 15 43.42 29.57 -12.02
N ALA A 16 42.18 29.52 -12.48
CA ALA A 16 41.85 29.55 -13.90
C ALA A 16 41.71 31.01 -14.34
N ASP A 17 42.83 31.59 -14.78
CA ASP A 17 42.84 32.90 -15.44
C ASP A 17 42.53 32.72 -16.94
N GLY A 18 41.43 33.34 -17.39
CA GLY A 18 41.28 33.86 -18.75
C GLY A 18 41.21 32.88 -19.91
N ALA A 19 40.07 32.21 -20.11
CA ALA A 19 39.66 31.73 -21.42
C ALA A 19 38.27 32.29 -21.73
N GLY A 20 38.17 33.04 -22.84
CA GLY A 20 36.98 33.78 -23.24
C GLY A 20 35.72 32.92 -23.22
N PHE A 21 34.72 33.36 -22.47
CA PHE A 21 33.37 32.79 -22.52
C PHE A 21 32.73 33.19 -23.84
N GLY A 22 33.01 32.42 -24.90
CA GLY A 22 32.03 32.26 -25.98
C GLY A 22 30.70 31.89 -25.33
N GLU A 23 29.65 32.61 -25.69
CA GLU A 23 28.29 32.48 -25.15
C GLU A 23 27.94 30.99 -25.01
N ALA A 24 27.98 30.49 -23.78
CA ALA A 24 27.80 29.07 -23.52
C ALA A 24 26.42 28.70 -24.06
N PRO A 25 26.29 27.63 -24.88
CA PRO A 25 24.99 27.21 -25.37
C PRO A 25 24.05 27.09 -24.17
N PRO A 26 22.82 27.64 -24.24
CA PRO A 26 21.94 27.70 -23.08
C PRO A 26 21.88 26.32 -22.48
N ARG A 27 22.43 26.17 -21.27
CA ARG A 27 22.56 24.88 -20.60
C ARG A 27 21.18 24.27 -20.63
N GLY A 28 21.02 23.21 -21.43
CA GLY A 28 19.71 22.64 -21.75
C GLY A 28 18.92 22.51 -20.47
N VAL A 29 17.88 23.33 -20.33
CA VAL A 29 17.09 23.39 -19.10
C VAL A 29 16.62 21.96 -18.88
N LEU A 30 17.17 21.29 -17.87
CA LEU A 30 16.82 19.91 -17.56
C LEU A 30 15.32 19.91 -17.33
N VAL A 31 14.58 19.46 -18.35
CA VAL A 31 13.13 19.39 -18.34
C VAL A 31 12.78 18.51 -17.15
N THR A 32 12.40 19.17 -16.05
CA THR A 32 12.15 18.48 -14.79
C THR A 32 11.07 17.43 -15.04
N ARG A 33 11.10 16.29 -14.35
CA ARG A 33 10.09 15.21 -14.54
C ARG A 33 8.65 15.73 -14.52
N ASN A 34 8.39 16.82 -13.81
CA ASN A 34 7.10 17.50 -13.76
C ASN A 34 6.68 18.11 -15.10
N GLN A 35 7.60 18.67 -15.89
CA GLN A 35 7.28 19.21 -17.22
C GLN A 35 6.89 18.11 -18.21
N LYS A 36 7.51 16.92 -18.13
CA LYS A 36 7.09 15.77 -18.95
C LYS A 36 5.68 15.28 -18.58
N ALA A 37 5.34 15.25 -17.29
CA ALA A 37 4.00 14.85 -16.86
C ALA A 37 2.91 15.85 -17.29
N LYS A 38 3.22 17.17 -17.22
CA LYS A 38 2.31 18.21 -17.72
C LYS A 38 1.99 18.07 -19.21
N ARG A 39 2.91 17.56 -20.03
CA ARG A 39 2.67 17.31 -21.46
C ARG A 39 1.66 16.20 -21.72
N VAL A 40 1.46 15.29 -20.76
CA VAL A 40 0.46 14.21 -20.83
C VAL A 40 -0.89 14.70 -20.28
N GLY A 41 -1.02 15.99 -19.94
CA GLY A 41 -2.25 16.56 -19.38
C GLY A 41 -2.52 16.17 -17.93
N VAL A 42 -1.56 15.51 -17.26
CA VAL A 42 -1.73 15.08 -15.87
C VAL A 42 -1.15 16.11 -14.93
N ASP A 43 -2.01 16.77 -14.16
CA ASP A 43 -1.58 17.64 -13.08
C ASP A 43 -1.21 16.84 -11.82
N LEU A 44 0.09 16.57 -11.69
CA LEU A 44 0.64 15.88 -10.53
C LEU A 44 0.42 16.62 -9.20
N SER A 45 0.22 17.94 -9.21
CA SER A 45 -0.06 18.69 -7.98
C SER A 45 -1.47 18.38 -7.50
N ALA A 46 -2.45 18.50 -8.40
CA ALA A 46 -3.84 18.17 -8.12
C ALA A 46 -3.97 16.71 -7.65
N THR A 47 -3.31 15.75 -8.32
CA THR A 47 -3.33 14.34 -7.88
C THR A 47 -2.76 14.18 -6.47
N ARG A 48 -1.70 14.91 -6.10
CA ARG A 48 -1.12 14.84 -4.75
C ARG A 48 -2.06 15.37 -3.69
N GLU A 49 -2.75 16.48 -3.99
CA GLU A 49 -3.71 17.09 -3.08
C GLU A 49 -4.91 16.17 -2.87
N MET A 50 -5.47 15.60 -3.94
CA MET A 50 -6.58 14.64 -3.87
C MET A 50 -6.21 13.38 -3.10
N VAL A 51 -5.10 12.72 -3.46
CA VAL A 51 -4.63 11.51 -2.76
C VAL A 51 -4.25 11.80 -1.31
N GLY A 52 -3.65 12.97 -1.05
CA GLY A 52 -3.32 13.42 0.30
C GLY A 52 -4.56 13.65 1.16
N ALA A 53 -5.59 14.28 0.61
CA ALA A 53 -6.87 14.50 1.27
C ALA A 53 -7.56 13.16 1.57
N ALA A 54 -7.71 12.29 0.55
CA ALA A 54 -8.31 10.97 0.70
C ALA A 54 -7.58 10.14 1.78
N TRP A 55 -6.24 10.11 1.71
CA TRP A 55 -5.40 9.42 2.70
C TRP A 55 -5.56 9.99 4.11
N ALA A 56 -5.69 11.31 4.26
CA ALA A 56 -5.85 11.94 5.56
C ALA A 56 -7.22 11.62 6.20
N SER A 57 -8.27 11.63 5.39
CA SER A 57 -9.67 11.46 5.82
C SER A 57 -10.13 10.01 5.97
N CYS A 58 -9.48 9.05 5.30
CA CYS A 58 -9.95 7.68 5.27
C CYS A 58 -9.80 6.99 6.64
N THR A 59 -10.80 6.19 7.01
CA THR A 59 -10.81 5.42 8.26
C THR A 59 -10.53 3.93 8.07
N SER A 60 -10.84 3.41 6.88
CA SER A 60 -10.50 2.04 6.47
C SER A 60 -9.90 2.01 5.07
N LEU A 61 -9.38 0.86 4.67
CA LEU A 61 -8.81 0.68 3.34
C LEU A 61 -9.90 0.76 2.26
N ALA A 62 -11.09 0.17 2.50
CA ALA A 62 -12.22 0.26 1.58
C ALA A 62 -12.62 1.72 1.30
N ASP A 63 -12.72 2.56 2.35
CA ASP A 63 -13.02 4.00 2.25
C ASP A 63 -11.93 4.75 1.45
N LEU A 64 -10.66 4.38 1.61
CA LEU A 64 -9.59 4.93 0.79
C LEU A 64 -9.77 4.57 -0.70
N ILE A 65 -10.10 3.32 -1.00
CA ILE A 65 -10.30 2.85 -2.39
C ILE A 65 -11.50 3.58 -3.01
N GLU A 66 -12.62 3.69 -2.29
CA GLU A 66 -13.83 4.38 -2.75
C GLU A 66 -13.53 5.85 -3.11
N ARG A 67 -12.89 6.61 -2.21
CA ARG A 67 -12.52 8.01 -2.47
C ARG A 67 -11.54 8.17 -3.63
N LEU A 68 -10.62 7.23 -3.82
CA LEU A 68 -9.71 7.26 -4.95
C LEU A 68 -10.45 6.98 -6.26
N VAL A 69 -11.38 6.03 -6.26
CA VAL A 69 -12.23 5.70 -7.42
C VAL A 69 -13.12 6.88 -7.80
N GLU A 70 -13.71 7.57 -6.83
CA GLU A 70 -14.47 8.82 -7.05
C GLU A 70 -13.61 9.90 -7.73
N ALA A 71 -12.32 9.96 -7.41
CA ALA A 71 -11.35 10.85 -8.05
C ALA A 71 -10.81 10.33 -9.40
N GLY A 72 -11.32 9.20 -9.92
CA GLY A 72 -10.87 8.57 -11.15
C GLY A 72 -9.48 7.93 -11.05
N LEU A 73 -9.04 7.59 -9.84
CA LEU A 73 -7.77 6.94 -9.54
C LEU A 73 -8.03 5.50 -9.09
N THR A 74 -7.09 4.62 -9.40
CA THR A 74 -7.16 3.22 -8.95
C THR A 74 -5.99 2.89 -8.05
N LEU A 75 -6.21 2.00 -7.09
CA LEU A 75 -5.22 1.57 -6.13
C LEU A 75 -4.89 0.10 -6.39
N GLU A 76 -3.62 -0.20 -6.67
CA GLU A 76 -3.11 -1.55 -6.96
C GLU A 76 -2.02 -1.92 -5.96
N SER A 77 -1.84 -3.22 -5.69
CA SER A 77 -0.68 -3.72 -4.94
C SER A 77 0.59 -3.53 -5.76
N GLY A 78 1.66 -3.04 -5.13
CA GLY A 78 2.97 -2.94 -5.77
C GLY A 78 3.74 -4.27 -5.72
N ASP A 79 4.86 -4.34 -6.46
CA ASP A 79 5.77 -5.49 -6.46
C ASP A 79 6.37 -5.78 -5.08
N VAL A 80 6.44 -4.76 -4.23
CA VAL A 80 6.97 -4.85 -2.87
C VAL A 80 5.81 -5.03 -1.89
N ALA A 81 5.90 -6.07 -1.06
CA ALA A 81 4.91 -6.33 -0.02
C ALA A 81 4.67 -5.10 0.88
N GLY A 82 3.40 -4.75 1.07
CA GLY A 82 2.99 -3.58 1.85
C GLY A 82 3.15 -2.23 1.14
N GLU A 83 3.58 -2.21 -0.12
CA GLU A 83 3.56 -1.01 -0.95
C GLU A 83 2.32 -0.98 -1.84
N TRP A 84 1.68 0.19 -1.90
CA TRP A 84 0.46 0.42 -2.66
C TRP A 84 0.77 1.44 -3.76
N MET A 85 0.28 1.17 -4.96
CA MET A 85 0.50 1.97 -6.16
C MET A 85 -0.80 2.66 -6.56
N VAL A 86 -0.77 3.97 -6.70
CA VAL A 86 -1.88 4.75 -7.28
C VAL A 86 -1.66 4.83 -8.78
N LYS A 87 -2.58 4.26 -9.54
CA LYS A 87 -2.55 4.28 -11.00
C LYS A 87 -3.40 5.42 -11.52
N LEU A 88 -2.75 6.27 -12.31
CA LEU A 88 -3.38 7.39 -12.99
C LEU A 88 -3.98 6.90 -14.32
N PRO A 89 -5.00 7.58 -14.86
CA PRO A 89 -5.62 7.22 -16.14
C PRO A 89 -4.62 7.21 -17.30
N ALA A 90 -3.54 8.00 -17.21
CA ALA A 90 -2.42 8.00 -18.16
C ALA A 90 -1.50 6.76 -18.06
N GLY A 91 -1.87 5.73 -17.29
CA GLY A 91 -1.22 4.42 -17.24
C GLY A 91 0.00 4.31 -16.33
N LYS A 92 0.56 5.43 -15.85
CA LYS A 92 1.73 5.38 -14.95
C LYS A 92 1.31 5.30 -13.48
N GLY A 93 1.71 4.21 -12.82
CA GLY A 93 1.57 4.04 -11.37
C GLY A 93 2.59 4.84 -10.56
N HIS A 94 2.18 5.30 -9.38
CA HIS A 94 3.01 6.00 -8.42
C HIS A 94 2.80 5.44 -7.01
N SER A 95 3.88 5.17 -6.29
CA SER A 95 3.81 4.74 -4.89
C SER A 95 3.02 5.73 -4.04
N LEU A 96 1.99 5.23 -3.34
CA LEU A 96 1.13 6.00 -2.46
C LEU A 96 1.95 6.71 -1.37
N ARG A 97 2.96 6.02 -0.81
CA ARG A 97 3.91 6.58 0.17
C ARG A 97 4.63 7.81 -0.38
N ARG A 98 5.05 7.75 -1.65
CA ARG A 98 5.79 8.83 -2.30
C ARG A 98 4.90 10.04 -2.60
N ILE A 99 3.63 9.81 -2.95
CA ILE A 99 2.65 10.88 -3.19
C ILE A 99 2.35 11.62 -1.90
N THR A 100 2.04 10.89 -0.82
CA THR A 100 1.68 11.47 0.49
C THR A 100 2.88 12.04 1.26
N ARG A 101 4.11 11.76 0.81
CA ARG A 101 5.38 12.13 1.48
C ARG A 101 5.47 11.64 2.93
N THR A 102 4.76 10.55 3.24
CA THR A 102 4.75 9.96 4.57
C THR A 102 6.03 9.17 4.82
N LYS A 103 6.61 9.27 6.03
CA LYS A 103 7.77 8.45 6.43
C LYS A 103 7.41 6.96 6.38
N LYS A 104 8.35 6.10 5.99
CA LYS A 104 8.12 4.64 5.84
C LYS A 104 7.49 3.99 7.07
N ALA A 105 8.00 4.29 8.26
CA ALA A 105 7.47 3.74 9.51
C ALA A 105 6.01 4.17 9.77
N ALA A 106 5.72 5.47 9.64
CA ALA A 106 4.37 6.00 9.83
C ALA A 106 3.38 5.45 8.77
N PHE A 107 3.85 5.24 7.55
CA PHE A 107 3.06 4.62 6.49
C PHE A 107 2.68 3.18 6.86
N ALA A 108 3.65 2.35 7.25
CA ALA A 108 3.41 0.96 7.63
C ALA A 108 2.43 0.82 8.80
N VAL A 109 2.59 1.63 9.85
CA VAL A 109 1.68 1.64 11.01
C VAL A 109 0.27 2.02 10.59
N ARG A 110 0.12 3.05 9.74
CA ARG A 110 -1.20 3.49 9.28
C ARG A 110 -1.86 2.47 8.36
N THR A 111 -1.14 1.89 7.41
CA THR A 111 -1.66 0.85 6.52
C THR A 111 -2.10 -0.37 7.30
N LYS A 112 -1.33 -0.80 8.31
CA LYS A 112 -1.75 -1.89 9.21
C LYS A 112 -3.06 -1.56 9.90
N LYS A 113 -3.18 -0.36 10.50
CA LYS A 113 -4.42 0.10 11.14
C LYS A 113 -5.62 0.15 10.18
N LEU A 114 -5.41 0.54 8.92
CA LEU A 114 -6.47 0.58 7.90
C LEU A 114 -6.97 -0.82 7.54
N ASN A 115 -6.08 -1.82 7.49
CA ASN A 115 -6.44 -3.21 7.26
C ASN A 115 -7.16 -3.82 8.48
N ASP A 116 -6.63 -3.61 9.69
CA ASP A 116 -7.22 -4.15 10.93
C ASP A 116 -8.63 -3.56 11.22
N GLY A 117 -8.91 -2.35 10.70
CA GLY A 117 -10.20 -1.68 10.86
C GLY A 117 -11.34 -2.34 10.08
N ASP A 118 -11.05 -3.00 8.96
CA ASP A 118 -12.07 -3.69 8.16
C ASP A 118 -12.51 -5.02 8.82
N GLU A 119 -11.63 -5.71 9.56
CA GLU A 119 -11.98 -6.96 10.25
C GLU A 119 -13.01 -6.73 11.38
N LYS A 120 -12.80 -5.70 12.20
CA LYS A 120 -13.69 -5.38 13.33
C LYS A 120 -15.08 -4.93 12.93
N ARG A 121 -15.26 -4.47 11.68
CA ARG A 121 -16.58 -4.06 11.18
C ARG A 121 -17.46 -5.26 10.85
N ASN A 122 -16.86 -6.36 10.42
CA ASN A 122 -17.59 -7.58 10.05
C ASN A 122 -18.06 -8.38 11.27
N GLU A 123 -17.32 -8.34 12.38
CA GLU A 123 -17.66 -9.09 13.60
C GLU A 123 -18.92 -8.55 14.29
N ARG A 124 -19.10 -7.22 14.37
CA ARG A 124 -20.30 -6.62 15.02
C ARG A 124 -21.63 -6.92 14.31
N GLY A 125 -21.61 -7.42 13.08
CA GLY A 125 -22.81 -7.75 12.31
C GLY A 125 -23.33 -9.16 12.54
N GLN A 126 -22.55 -10.06 13.16
CA GLN A 126 -22.91 -11.48 13.28
C GLN A 126 -23.36 -11.92 14.68
N ASP A 127 -23.17 -11.10 15.71
CA ASP A 127 -23.50 -11.48 17.09
C ASP A 127 -24.96 -11.23 17.52
N LEU A 128 -25.85 -10.81 16.61
CA LEU A 128 -27.28 -10.66 16.91
C LEU A 128 -28.10 -11.95 16.76
N ARG A 129 -27.44 -13.11 16.58
CA ARG A 129 -28.11 -14.41 16.54
C ARG A 129 -27.76 -15.27 17.76
N GLY A 130 -28.44 -14.95 18.85
CA GLY A 130 -28.93 -15.93 19.82
C GLY A 130 -27.88 -16.62 20.68
N THR A 131 -27.59 -16.02 21.82
CA THR A 131 -27.46 -16.79 23.06
C THR A 131 -28.30 -16.11 24.12
N ASP A 132 -29.58 -16.51 24.18
CA ASP A 132 -30.34 -16.48 25.42
C ASP A 132 -29.58 -17.40 26.39
N SER A 133 -28.66 -16.83 27.15
CA SER A 133 -27.93 -17.52 28.21
C SER A 133 -28.03 -16.67 29.45
N ASP A 134 -29.21 -16.84 30.04
CA ASP A 134 -29.52 -17.01 31.44
C ASP A 134 -28.42 -16.65 32.46
N GLY A 135 -28.91 -16.00 33.52
CA GLY A 135 -28.14 -15.29 34.53
C GLY A 135 -27.02 -16.11 35.16
N THR A 136 -25.89 -15.45 35.37
CA THR A 136 -25.04 -15.78 36.51
C THR A 136 -24.49 -14.48 37.09
N GLU A 137 -25.19 -13.99 38.11
CA GLU A 137 -24.66 -13.06 39.10
C GLU A 137 -23.41 -13.67 39.74
N ARG A 138 -22.22 -13.12 39.47
CA ARG A 138 -21.07 -13.18 40.37
C ARG A 138 -20.35 -11.85 40.30
N ASP A 139 -20.58 -11.00 41.29
CA ASP A 139 -19.89 -10.97 42.58
C ASP A 139 -18.62 -10.12 42.48
N ALA A 140 -18.56 -9.16 43.39
CA ALA A 140 -17.61 -8.07 43.45
C ALA A 140 -16.31 -8.56 44.09
N GLY A 141 -15.16 -8.24 43.50
CA GLY A 141 -13.90 -8.39 44.23
C GLY A 141 -12.63 -8.31 43.40
N GLY A 142 -11.91 -7.18 43.53
CA GLY A 142 -10.45 -7.21 43.60
C GLY A 142 -9.69 -6.45 42.52
N PRO A 143 -8.99 -5.34 42.86
CA PRO A 143 -7.92 -4.80 42.04
C PRO A 143 -6.64 -5.61 42.29
N GLY A 144 -6.38 -6.62 41.44
CA GLY A 144 -5.12 -7.33 41.39
C GLY A 144 -4.20 -6.69 40.36
N ARG A 145 -3.22 -5.92 40.83
CA ARG A 145 -2.11 -5.37 40.04
C ARG A 145 -1.07 -6.48 39.88
N PRO A 146 -0.80 -7.01 38.67
CA PRO A 146 0.32 -7.92 38.50
C PRO A 146 1.63 -7.15 38.38
N ASP A 147 2.60 -7.73 39.05
CA ASP A 147 3.93 -7.24 39.31
C ASP A 147 4.81 -7.08 38.07
N ASP A 148 5.79 -6.21 38.28
CA ASP A 148 7.03 -6.00 37.57
C ASP A 148 7.70 -7.35 37.21
N THR A 149 7.53 -7.79 35.96
CA THR A 149 8.33 -8.88 35.40
C THR A 149 9.53 -8.26 34.70
N SER A 150 10.58 -8.06 35.48
CA SER A 150 11.95 -7.92 35.01
C SER A 150 12.31 -9.13 34.16
N VAL A 151 12.26 -8.96 32.84
CA VAL A 151 12.71 -9.94 31.86
C VAL A 151 14.24 -9.87 31.80
N ASP A 152 14.91 -10.93 32.24
CA ASP A 152 16.36 -11.10 32.12
C ASP A 152 16.79 -11.13 30.63
N PRO A 153 17.74 -10.28 30.19
CA PRO A 153 18.15 -10.19 28.79
C PRO A 153 19.01 -11.37 28.28
N ASP A 154 19.32 -12.37 29.11
CA ASP A 154 20.19 -13.51 28.74
C ASP A 154 19.42 -14.78 28.29
N GLU A 155 18.11 -14.89 28.49
CA GLU A 155 17.33 -16.07 28.03
C GLU A 155 16.98 -16.06 26.52
N LEU A 156 17.23 -14.97 25.80
CA LEU A 156 16.96 -14.89 24.35
C LEU A 156 18.05 -15.51 23.47
N ARG A 157 19.09 -16.13 24.06
CA ARG A 157 20.24 -16.65 23.31
C ARG A 157 20.21 -18.14 23.00
N GLU A 158 19.23 -18.88 23.50
CA GLU A 158 19.19 -20.36 23.40
C GLU A 158 18.18 -20.92 22.39
N SER A 159 17.44 -20.08 21.66
CA SER A 159 16.47 -20.53 20.63
C SER A 159 17.02 -20.56 19.20
N LEU A 160 18.35 -20.60 19.01
CA LEU A 160 19.01 -20.79 17.70
C LEU A 160 19.45 -22.24 17.43
N ALA A 161 18.84 -23.21 18.11
CA ALA A 161 18.94 -24.62 17.71
C ALA A 161 18.23 -24.80 16.37
N ALA A 162 19.04 -25.07 15.34
CA ALA A 162 18.58 -25.38 13.99
C ALA A 162 17.64 -26.60 14.02
N PRO A 163 16.44 -26.53 13.43
CA PRO A 163 15.66 -27.72 13.16
C PRO A 163 16.32 -28.46 11.98
N ASP A 164 17.00 -29.56 12.28
CA ASP A 164 17.33 -30.60 11.30
C ASP A 164 16.02 -31.31 10.91
N GLY A 165 15.22 -30.63 10.08
CA GLY A 165 13.97 -31.14 9.53
C GLY A 165 14.16 -31.53 8.06
N GLU A 166 14.60 -32.77 7.82
CA GLU A 166 14.31 -33.47 6.57
C GLU A 166 12.80 -33.64 6.45
N GLY A 167 12.17 -32.93 5.51
CA GLY A 167 10.73 -33.08 5.26
C GLY A 167 10.23 -32.11 4.21
N ASP A 168 10.10 -32.60 2.97
CA ASP A 168 9.39 -31.97 1.86
C ASP A 168 9.74 -30.51 1.55
N THR A 169 10.90 -30.29 0.95
CA THR A 169 11.04 -29.15 0.04
C THR A 169 10.13 -29.42 -1.15
N ASP A 170 8.88 -28.94 -1.08
CA ASP A 170 8.14 -28.50 -2.27
C ASP A 170 9.15 -27.69 -3.09
N SER A 171 9.67 -28.30 -4.16
CA SER A 171 10.68 -27.67 -4.99
C SER A 171 10.13 -26.30 -5.37
N PRO A 172 10.91 -25.21 -5.29
CA PRO A 172 10.44 -23.89 -5.70
C PRO A 172 9.86 -23.91 -7.12
N LEU A 173 10.29 -24.87 -7.95
CA LEU A 173 9.76 -25.15 -9.28
C LEU A 173 8.34 -25.77 -9.25
N GLN A 174 8.05 -26.62 -8.27
CA GLN A 174 6.73 -27.23 -8.04
C GLN A 174 5.73 -26.22 -7.46
N ALA A 175 6.17 -25.35 -6.54
CA ALA A 175 5.38 -24.20 -6.07
C ALA A 175 5.09 -23.21 -7.21
N MET A 176 6.08 -22.94 -8.07
CA MET A 176 5.92 -22.08 -9.25
C MET A 176 4.98 -22.71 -10.30
N MET A 177 5.05 -24.03 -10.51
CA MET A 177 4.11 -24.74 -11.40
C MET A 177 2.67 -24.73 -10.86
N ARG A 178 2.45 -24.87 -9.55
CA ARG A 178 1.12 -24.72 -8.95
C ARG A 178 0.57 -23.30 -9.11
N LEU A 179 1.40 -22.27 -8.92
CA LEU A 179 1.03 -20.86 -9.15
C LEU A 179 0.71 -20.58 -10.62
N MET A 180 1.51 -21.10 -11.56
CA MET A 180 1.24 -20.94 -12.98
C MET A 180 -0.03 -21.66 -13.42
N ASN A 181 -0.32 -22.86 -12.90
CA ASN A 181 -1.58 -23.54 -13.18
C ASN A 181 -2.80 -22.81 -12.60
N LEU A 182 -2.67 -22.13 -11.46
CA LEU A 182 -3.73 -21.28 -10.92
C LEU A 182 -3.98 -20.03 -11.78
N LEU A 183 -2.93 -19.41 -12.33
CA LEU A 183 -3.04 -18.25 -13.20
C LEU A 183 -3.54 -18.58 -14.61
N VAL A 184 -3.16 -19.74 -15.17
CA VAL A 184 -3.51 -20.13 -16.54
C VAL A 184 -4.84 -20.90 -16.59
N GLY A 185 -5.16 -21.70 -15.56
CA GLY A 185 -6.35 -22.57 -15.53
C GLY A 185 -7.67 -21.88 -15.13
N GLY A 186 -7.65 -20.63 -14.65
CA GLY A 186 -8.85 -19.92 -14.21
C GLY A 186 -9.48 -18.99 -15.25
N THR A 187 -8.87 -18.81 -16.43
CA THR A 187 -9.21 -17.70 -17.33
C THR A 187 -10.57 -17.85 -18.01
N GLU A 188 -10.96 -19.05 -18.44
CA GLU A 188 -12.28 -19.22 -19.09
C GLU A 188 -13.45 -19.04 -18.12
N GLU A 189 -13.35 -19.58 -16.91
CA GLU A 189 -14.45 -19.52 -15.94
C GLU A 189 -14.56 -18.14 -15.30
N THR A 190 -13.43 -17.49 -15.02
CA THR A 190 -13.43 -16.09 -14.57
C THR A 190 -13.90 -15.13 -15.67
N HIS A 191 -13.55 -15.39 -16.94
CA HIS A 191 -14.05 -14.60 -18.06
C HIS A 191 -15.55 -14.82 -18.30
N ARG A 192 -16.06 -16.06 -18.22
CA ARG A 192 -17.52 -16.32 -18.25
C ARG A 192 -18.25 -15.66 -17.09
N ARG A 193 -17.67 -15.66 -15.89
CA ARG A 193 -18.25 -15.01 -14.71
C ARG A 193 -18.25 -13.49 -14.84
N LEU A 194 -17.20 -12.90 -15.41
CA LEU A 194 -17.12 -11.48 -15.74
C LEU A 194 -18.14 -11.08 -16.81
N GLU A 195 -18.28 -11.85 -17.89
CA GLU A 195 -19.28 -11.60 -18.93
C GLU A 195 -20.72 -11.75 -18.40
N ALA A 196 -20.99 -12.74 -17.53
CA ALA A 196 -22.29 -12.89 -16.87
C ALA A 196 -22.62 -11.70 -15.96
N MET A 197 -21.64 -11.18 -15.19
CA MET A 197 -21.85 -9.99 -14.36
C MET A 197 -22.07 -8.73 -15.20
N LYS A 198 -21.37 -8.57 -16.33
CA LYS A 198 -21.61 -7.46 -17.27
C LYS A 198 -23.03 -7.51 -17.82
N SER A 199 -23.52 -8.67 -18.25
CA SER A 199 -24.90 -8.83 -18.74
C SER A 199 -25.93 -8.39 -17.69
N MET A 200 -25.78 -8.85 -16.44
CA MET A 200 -26.71 -8.50 -15.36
C MET A 200 -26.73 -7.00 -15.03
N LEU A 201 -25.58 -6.32 -15.14
CA LEU A 201 -25.49 -4.87 -14.91
C LEU A 201 -26.07 -4.06 -16.07
N PHE A 202 -25.93 -4.54 -17.31
CA PHE A 202 -26.52 -3.90 -18.47
C PHE A 202 -28.05 -4.04 -18.50
N ASP A 203 -28.59 -5.22 -18.14
CA ASP A 203 -30.03 -5.44 -18.08
C ASP A 203 -30.70 -4.56 -17.02
N ARG A 204 -30.12 -4.44 -15.82
CA ARG A 204 -30.65 -3.54 -14.77
C ARG A 204 -30.63 -2.07 -15.16
N ARG A 205 -29.65 -1.64 -15.95
CA ARG A 205 -29.54 -0.24 -16.39
C ARG A 205 -30.52 0.08 -17.53
N MET A 206 -30.79 -0.88 -18.42
CA MET A 206 -31.82 -0.75 -19.46
C MET A 206 -33.23 -0.75 -18.86
N ASP A 207 -33.52 -1.60 -17.87
CA ASP A 207 -34.83 -1.60 -17.19
C ASP A 207 -35.09 -0.30 -16.43
N SER A 208 -34.06 0.26 -15.80
CA SER A 208 -34.18 1.55 -15.12
C SER A 208 -34.40 2.71 -16.10
N ALA A 209 -33.75 2.69 -17.27
CA ALA A 209 -33.92 3.73 -18.29
C ALA A 209 -35.29 3.63 -18.99
N LEU A 210 -35.77 2.41 -19.23
CA LEU A 210 -37.08 2.17 -19.81
C LEU A 210 -38.23 2.55 -18.87
N ARG A 211 -38.09 2.35 -17.55
CA ARG A 211 -39.11 2.83 -16.59
C ARG A 211 -39.23 4.35 -16.59
N VAL A 212 -38.10 5.07 -16.62
CA VAL A 212 -38.12 6.54 -16.69
C VAL A 212 -38.76 7.03 -17.99
N ALA A 213 -38.55 6.34 -19.11
CA ALA A 213 -39.13 6.73 -20.40
C ALA A 213 -40.62 6.39 -20.58
N ILE A 214 -41.23 5.63 -19.68
CA ILE A 214 -42.68 5.28 -19.71
C ILE A 214 -43.49 6.16 -18.76
N GLU A 215 -42.85 6.83 -17.79
CA GLU A 215 -43.50 7.71 -16.80
C GLU A 215 -43.52 9.21 -17.21
N ASP A 216 -42.91 9.57 -18.35
CA ASP A 216 -43.04 10.87 -19.04
C ASP A 216 -43.97 10.76 -20.25
#